data_AF-A0A2T2N6M9-F1
#
_entry.id   AF-A0A2T2N6M9-F1
#
_cell.length_a   1.000
_cell.length_b   1.000
_cell.length_c   1.000
_cell.angle_alpha   90.00
_cell.angle_beta   90.00
_cell.angle_gamma   90.00
#
_symmetry.space_group_name_H-M   'P 1'
#
loop_
_entity.id
_entity.type
_entity.pdbx_description
1 polymer ?
#
loop_
_entity_poly.entity_id
_entity_poly.type
_entity_poly.pdbx_seq_one_letter_code
_entity_poly.pdbx_strand_id
1 'polypeptide(L)'
;MKCPEKSCRRSKEGFQSYTDLEKHVRGHPSIVSRRCKKACDTCKRTKSACIKRDRGACKRCNIGGFSCTYNGTPVEVPADCIDKLFTIHPLNIFLDREHIRNILEQTSVSGEAYALGLSVTAYLKHEDTSLLENATHQHSVGASSGEPSLEALLSSYFLGECYEKRGDNNKSWWYLHQATAQAQLLQLQHEKGKGANIYWLLFVKERINGIRKHRPITLFHLPQSFNASFSLRMLRMYGHIDHIFMSMWNHAESQSGVLYLLQLQVILCDALPSDFRCKSLQDVDLHVNKCWLQSMTWKLCRNRNFISATTKDLAMRIGYPVQICEELIPTIQFISEKNKDTEISDLIAKLLDIYQCLIDTLSMIDG
;
A
#
# COMPACT_ATOMS: atom_id res chain seq x y z
N MET A 1 36.07 10.12 63.29
CA MET A 1 36.67 10.58 62.02
C MET A 1 35.55 11.18 61.15
N LYS A 2 35.74 12.42 60.70
CA LYS A 2 34.97 13.22 59.71
C LYS A 2 34.86 12.47 58.36
N CYS A 3 33.98 12.68 57.37
CA CYS A 3 33.01 13.71 56.86
C CYS A 3 32.32 13.04 55.61
N PRO A 4 31.47 13.69 54.77
CA PRO A 4 30.26 14.48 54.99
C PRO A 4 29.10 14.19 53.97
N GLU A 5 28.05 14.99 54.13
CA GLU A 5 26.73 15.05 53.50
C GLU A 5 26.69 15.43 52.00
N LYS A 6 25.65 14.98 51.28
CA LYS A 6 24.99 15.74 50.21
C LYS A 6 23.48 15.68 50.39
N SER A 7 22.90 16.82 50.74
CA SER A 7 21.48 17.02 50.97
C SER A 7 20.76 17.39 49.66
N CYS A 8 19.63 16.74 49.45
CA CYS A 8 18.61 17.12 48.48
C CYS A 8 17.58 17.98 49.22
N ARG A 9 17.36 19.24 48.82
CA ARG A 9 16.25 20.06 49.30
C ARG A 9 15.45 20.62 48.12
N ARG A 10 14.16 20.30 48.11
CA ARG A 10 13.10 21.03 47.41
C ARG A 10 12.83 22.36 48.13
N SER A 11 12.52 23.40 47.39
CA SER A 11 11.68 24.52 47.85
C SER A 11 10.77 24.98 46.71
N LYS A 12 9.54 25.29 47.09
CA LYS A 12 8.43 25.80 46.27
C LYS A 12 8.53 27.33 46.07
N GLU A 13 7.62 27.85 45.25
CA GLU A 13 7.21 29.27 45.05
C GLU A 13 8.15 30.07 44.14
N GLY A 14 7.72 30.94 43.23
CA GLY A 14 6.43 31.49 42.85
C GLY A 14 6.64 32.45 41.66
N PHE A 15 5.56 32.75 40.94
CA PHE A 15 5.49 33.57 39.71
C PHE A 15 6.28 34.89 39.72
N GLN A 16 7.01 35.19 38.62
CA GLN A 16 7.27 36.56 38.19
C GLN A 16 7.49 36.69 36.66
N SER A 17 6.51 37.35 36.04
CA SER A 17 6.52 38.19 34.83
C SER A 17 6.92 37.64 33.45
N TYR A 18 5.99 37.79 32.50
CA TYR A 18 6.03 37.36 31.09
C TYR A 18 6.79 38.32 30.15
N THR A 19 7.71 39.15 30.65
CA THR A 19 8.22 40.33 29.90
C THR A 19 9.71 40.32 29.55
N ASP A 20 10.46 39.25 29.80
CA ASP A 20 11.92 39.23 29.50
C ASP A 20 12.35 38.29 28.36
N LEU A 21 11.41 37.63 27.66
CA LEU A 21 11.75 36.83 26.46
C LEU A 21 11.94 37.66 25.17
N GLU A 22 11.62 38.96 25.17
CA GLU A 22 11.68 39.79 23.95
C GLU A 22 13.04 40.45 23.68
N LYS A 23 14.05 40.26 24.55
CA LYS A 23 15.37 40.91 24.38
C LYS A 23 16.51 39.99 23.94
N HIS A 24 16.25 38.72 23.62
CA HIS A 24 17.27 37.78 23.09
C HIS A 24 17.03 37.32 21.64
N VAL A 25 16.12 37.95 20.90
CA VAL A 25 15.78 37.57 19.49
C VAL A 25 16.42 38.50 18.43
N ARG A 26 17.27 39.46 18.82
CA ARG A 26 17.97 40.32 17.85
C ARG A 26 19.44 39.94 17.70
N GLY A 27 19.67 38.89 16.91
CA GLY A 27 21.02 38.47 16.56
C GLY A 27 21.09 37.21 15.71
N HIS A 28 20.16 36.99 14.78
CA HIS A 28 20.36 35.96 13.76
C HIS A 28 21.02 36.56 12.51
N PRO A 29 22.12 35.97 12.01
CA PRO A 29 22.70 36.38 10.75
C PRO A 29 21.66 36.15 9.65
N SER A 30 21.52 37.15 8.78
CA SER A 30 20.72 37.08 7.57
C SER A 30 20.94 35.75 6.86
N ILE A 31 19.90 34.92 6.85
CA ILE A 31 19.85 33.72 6.01
C ILE A 31 19.91 34.24 4.58
N VAL A 32 21.11 34.23 4.01
CA VAL A 32 21.32 34.43 2.59
C VAL A 32 20.42 33.42 1.88
N SER A 33 19.38 33.91 1.22
CA SER A 33 18.46 33.08 0.45
C SER A 33 19.33 32.26 -0.50
N ARG A 34 19.40 30.94 -0.31
CA ARG A 34 20.04 30.06 -1.28
C ARG A 34 19.21 30.16 -2.55
N ARG A 35 19.65 31.02 -3.49
CA ARG A 35 19.05 31.13 -4.83
C ARG A 35 19.16 29.77 -5.50
N CYS A 36 18.07 29.03 -5.52
CA CYS A 36 17.93 27.90 -6.42
C CYS A 36 17.99 28.46 -7.85
N LYS A 37 19.02 28.12 -8.63
CA LYS A 37 19.34 28.70 -9.95
C LYS A 37 18.33 28.36 -11.06
N LYS A 38 17.26 27.60 -10.77
CA LYS A 38 16.33 27.07 -11.78
C LYS A 38 15.05 27.93 -11.82
N ALA A 39 14.66 28.39 -13.00
CA ALA A 39 13.35 28.98 -13.23
C ALA A 39 12.24 27.91 -13.19
N CYS A 40 11.05 28.27 -12.70
CA CYS A 40 9.86 27.42 -12.71
C CYS A 40 9.40 27.16 -14.16
N ASP A 41 8.62 26.11 -14.40
CA ASP A 41 8.27 25.64 -15.74
C ASP A 41 7.45 26.66 -16.50
N THR A 42 6.47 27.27 -15.83
CA THR A 42 5.67 28.35 -16.41
C THR A 42 6.57 29.51 -16.84
N CYS A 43 7.50 29.95 -15.99
CA CYS A 43 8.43 31.01 -16.35
C CYS A 43 9.41 30.60 -17.46
N LYS A 44 9.87 29.34 -17.49
CA LYS A 44 10.69 28.82 -18.60
C LYS A 44 9.92 28.81 -19.91
N ARG A 45 8.68 28.29 -19.91
CA ARG A 45 7.82 28.17 -21.10
C ARG A 45 7.47 29.53 -21.69
N THR A 46 7.17 30.50 -20.83
CA THR A 46 6.88 31.88 -21.25
C THR A 46 8.14 32.74 -21.40
N LYS A 47 9.35 32.13 -21.34
CA LYS A 47 10.67 32.80 -21.43
C LYS A 47 10.77 34.07 -20.56
N SER A 48 10.29 33.97 -19.32
CA SER A 48 10.17 35.10 -18.41
C SER A 48 10.98 34.90 -17.12
N ALA A 49 11.31 36.01 -16.46
CA ALA A 49 12.04 35.98 -15.20
C ALA A 49 11.24 35.25 -14.10
N CYS A 50 11.84 34.20 -13.54
CA CYS A 50 11.28 33.48 -12.40
C CYS A 50 11.83 34.03 -11.08
N ILE A 51 10.99 34.72 -10.32
CA ILE A 51 11.34 35.23 -8.99
C ILE A 51 10.75 34.28 -7.95
N LYS A 52 11.57 33.35 -7.46
CA LYS A 52 11.19 32.36 -6.45
C LYS A 52 10.89 33.06 -5.12
N ARG A 53 9.86 32.61 -4.40
CA ARG A 53 9.57 33.00 -3.01
C ARG A 53 9.94 31.87 -2.06
N ASP A 54 10.14 32.20 -0.80
CA ASP A 54 10.51 31.21 0.23
C ASP A 54 9.42 30.15 0.44
N ARG A 55 8.15 30.50 0.22
CA ARG A 55 7.02 29.56 0.16
C ARG A 55 6.05 29.94 -0.96
N GLY A 56 5.45 28.91 -1.57
CA GLY A 56 4.42 29.06 -2.61
C GLY A 56 4.93 29.41 -4.01
N ALA A 57 4.00 29.77 -4.88
CA ALA A 57 4.27 30.09 -6.28
C ALA A 57 5.26 31.27 -6.44
N CYS A 58 6.07 31.24 -7.49
CA CYS A 58 6.94 32.36 -7.85
C CYS A 58 6.12 33.65 -8.05
N LYS A 59 6.75 34.82 -7.90
CA LYS A 59 6.06 36.12 -7.91
C LYS A 59 5.14 36.27 -9.14
N ARG A 60 5.64 35.89 -10.31
CA ARG A 60 4.92 35.99 -11.58
C ARG A 60 3.73 35.03 -11.64
N CYS A 61 3.95 33.75 -11.33
CA CYS A 61 2.89 32.75 -11.41
C CYS A 61 1.73 33.07 -10.49
N ASN A 62 2.01 33.60 -9.30
CA ASN A 62 0.96 33.99 -8.36
C ASN A 62 0.18 35.25 -8.79
N ILE A 63 0.85 36.22 -9.41
CA ILE A 63 0.16 37.41 -9.94
C ILE A 63 -0.71 37.01 -11.13
N GLY A 64 -0.21 36.10 -11.98
CA GLY A 64 -0.94 35.63 -13.16
C GLY A 64 -1.91 34.48 -12.92
N GLY A 65 -2.08 34.01 -11.66
CA GLY A 65 -2.89 32.83 -11.36
C GLY A 65 -2.43 31.53 -12.04
N PHE A 66 -1.16 31.46 -12.46
CA PHE A 66 -0.60 30.28 -13.12
C PHE A 66 -0.11 29.26 -12.09
N SER A 67 -0.27 27.97 -12.41
CA SER A 67 0.40 26.89 -11.68
C SER A 67 1.92 27.09 -11.72
N CYS A 68 2.56 27.14 -10.56
CA CYS A 68 4.00 27.38 -10.44
C CYS A 68 4.72 26.10 -10.06
N THR A 69 5.06 25.30 -11.07
CA THR A 69 5.77 24.04 -10.90
C THR A 69 7.26 24.20 -11.18
N TYR A 70 8.09 23.38 -10.54
CA TYR A 70 9.52 23.25 -10.84
C TYR A 70 9.82 21.83 -11.34
N ASN A 71 8.89 21.30 -12.13
CA ASN A 71 8.99 19.99 -12.72
C ASN A 71 10.27 19.92 -13.59
N GLY A 72 10.78 18.71 -13.79
CA GLY A 72 11.88 18.48 -14.71
C GLY A 72 11.45 18.73 -16.16
N THR A 73 12.26 18.27 -17.10
CA THR A 73 11.72 17.85 -18.40
C THR A 73 10.47 16.98 -18.17
N PRO A 74 9.41 17.10 -19.00
CA PRO A 74 8.23 16.25 -18.90
C PRO A 74 8.63 14.79 -18.72
N VAL A 75 7.97 14.07 -17.81
CA VAL A 75 8.20 12.62 -17.70
C VAL A 75 7.55 11.97 -18.89
N GLU A 76 8.36 11.54 -19.85
CA GLU A 76 7.89 10.69 -20.93
C GLU A 76 7.76 9.27 -20.38
N VAL A 77 6.52 8.81 -20.18
CA VAL A 77 6.21 7.40 -19.94
C VAL A 77 5.87 6.80 -21.31
N PRO A 78 6.74 5.95 -21.88
CA PRO A 78 6.46 5.33 -23.17
C PRO A 78 5.12 4.57 -23.17
N ALA A 79 4.39 4.58 -24.29
CA ALA A 79 3.08 3.93 -24.37
C ALA A 79 3.14 2.42 -24.07
N ASP A 80 4.23 1.76 -24.48
CA ASP A 80 4.51 0.36 -24.17
C ASP A 80 4.74 0.12 -22.67
N CYS A 81 5.31 1.10 -21.96
CA CYS A 81 5.45 1.07 -20.51
C CYS A 81 4.09 1.14 -19.80
N ILE A 82 3.15 1.95 -20.32
CA ILE A 82 1.78 2.00 -19.78
C ILE A 82 1.08 0.66 -19.98
N ASP A 83 1.23 0.00 -21.12
CA ASP A 83 0.61 -1.31 -21.34
C ASP A 83 1.18 -2.38 -20.40
N LYS A 84 2.50 -2.34 -20.14
CA LYS A 84 3.16 -3.21 -19.16
C LYS A 84 2.63 -2.99 -17.74
N LEU A 85 2.25 -1.77 -17.36
CA LEU A 85 1.71 -1.46 -16.03
C LEU A 85 0.53 -2.39 -15.65
N PHE A 86 -0.36 -2.66 -16.60
CA PHE A 86 -1.56 -3.48 -16.37
C PHE A 86 -1.30 -4.98 -16.42
N THR A 87 -0.12 -5.41 -16.85
CA THR A 87 0.27 -6.83 -16.93
C THR A 87 1.26 -7.23 -15.84
N ILE A 88 1.98 -6.26 -15.25
CA ILE A 88 2.98 -6.52 -14.21
C ILE A 88 2.34 -7.06 -12.92
N HIS A 89 1.17 -6.56 -12.55
CA HIS A 89 0.51 -6.97 -11.31
C HIS A 89 -0.97 -7.28 -11.54
N PRO A 90 -1.48 -8.47 -11.13
CA PRO A 90 -2.87 -8.86 -11.35
C PRO A 90 -3.90 -7.87 -10.80
N LEU A 91 -3.61 -7.22 -9.67
CA LEU A 91 -4.50 -6.21 -9.09
C LEU A 91 -4.51 -4.88 -9.86
N ASN A 92 -3.59 -4.64 -10.79
CA ASN A 92 -3.65 -3.40 -11.59
C ASN A 92 -4.85 -3.40 -12.55
N ILE A 93 -5.61 -4.50 -12.68
CA ILE A 93 -6.92 -4.51 -13.37
C ILE A 93 -7.95 -3.57 -12.73
N PHE A 94 -7.81 -3.27 -11.44
CA PHE A 94 -8.66 -2.29 -10.77
C PHE A 94 -8.38 -0.85 -11.24
N LEU A 95 -7.23 -0.61 -11.88
CA LEU A 95 -6.88 0.68 -12.43
C LEU A 95 -7.49 0.86 -13.82
N ASP A 96 -7.98 2.06 -14.11
CA ASP A 96 -8.53 2.39 -15.41
C ASP A 96 -7.43 2.88 -16.37
N ARG A 97 -7.24 2.15 -17.47
CA ARG A 97 -6.15 2.39 -18.43
C ARG A 97 -6.23 3.75 -19.10
N GLU A 98 -7.40 4.12 -19.60
CA GLU A 98 -7.58 5.39 -20.29
C GLU A 98 -7.40 6.57 -19.33
N HIS A 99 -7.89 6.43 -18.11
CA HIS A 99 -7.76 7.46 -17.10
C HIS A 99 -6.30 7.70 -16.69
N ILE A 100 -5.52 6.65 -16.44
CA ILE A 100 -4.08 6.80 -16.16
C ILE A 100 -3.38 7.46 -17.34
N ARG A 101 -3.69 7.05 -18.58
CA ARG A 101 -3.11 7.67 -19.78
C ARG A 101 -3.43 9.18 -19.85
N ASN A 102 -4.69 9.55 -19.66
CA ASN A 102 -5.15 10.94 -19.70
C ASN A 102 -4.47 11.81 -18.63
N ILE A 103 -4.19 11.25 -17.45
CA ILE A 103 -3.43 11.98 -16.41
C ILE A 103 -1.97 12.15 -16.83
N LEU A 104 -1.34 11.10 -17.36
CA LEU A 104 0.07 11.15 -17.76
C LEU A 104 0.33 12.16 -18.91
N GLU A 105 -0.66 12.41 -19.75
CA GLU A 105 -0.61 13.49 -20.77
C GLU A 105 -0.56 14.90 -20.15
N GLN A 106 -0.99 15.06 -18.90
CA GLN A 106 -1.04 16.35 -18.19
C GLN A 106 0.21 16.65 -17.34
N THR A 107 1.25 15.81 -17.39
CA THR A 107 2.50 15.96 -16.62
C THR A 107 3.23 17.30 -16.85
N SER A 108 3.00 17.95 -18.00
CA SER A 108 3.60 19.25 -18.33
C SER A 108 2.90 20.45 -17.68
N VAL A 109 1.68 20.27 -17.18
CA VAL A 109 0.82 21.36 -16.68
C VAL A 109 0.34 21.16 -15.24
N SER A 110 0.23 19.91 -14.77
CA SER A 110 -0.15 19.58 -13.40
C SER A 110 1.04 19.02 -12.62
N GLY A 111 1.32 19.62 -11.46
CA GLY A 111 2.36 19.13 -10.55
C GLY A 111 2.04 17.74 -9.97
N GLU A 112 0.76 17.46 -9.73
CA GLU A 112 0.31 16.17 -9.21
C GLU A 112 0.37 15.09 -10.30
N ALA A 113 -0.03 15.42 -11.53
CA ALA A 113 0.14 14.53 -12.68
C ALA A 113 1.64 14.22 -12.92
N TYR A 114 2.51 15.21 -12.77
CA TYR A 114 3.96 15.03 -12.85
C TYR A 114 4.52 14.11 -11.75
N ALA A 115 4.07 14.30 -10.50
CA ALA A 115 4.44 13.42 -9.40
C ALA A 115 4.00 11.98 -9.66
N LEU A 116 2.74 11.78 -10.07
CA LEU A 116 2.24 10.46 -10.46
C LEU A 116 3.04 9.85 -11.61
N GLY A 117 3.38 10.63 -12.64
CA GLY A 117 4.19 10.16 -13.77
C GLY A 117 5.57 9.66 -13.33
N LEU A 118 6.24 10.37 -12.40
CA LEU A 118 7.48 9.89 -11.81
C LEU A 118 7.27 8.61 -10.99
N SER A 119 6.22 8.53 -10.18
CA SER A 119 5.91 7.36 -9.35
C SER A 119 5.63 6.11 -10.20
N VAL A 120 4.84 6.24 -11.27
CA VAL A 120 4.61 5.16 -12.25
C VAL A 120 5.91 4.75 -12.94
N THR A 121 6.73 5.71 -13.36
CA THR A 121 8.01 5.40 -14.03
C THR A 121 8.97 4.68 -13.08
N ALA A 122 9.03 5.11 -11.81
CA ALA A 122 9.82 4.45 -10.77
C ALA A 122 9.32 3.02 -10.49
N TYR A 123 8.01 2.80 -10.52
CA TYR A 123 7.42 1.47 -10.36
C TYR A 123 7.79 0.52 -11.50
N LEU A 124 7.75 1.02 -12.73
CA LEU A 124 8.12 0.26 -13.93
C LEU A 124 9.65 0.03 -14.01
N LYS A 125 10.45 1.00 -13.56
CA LYS A 125 11.92 0.94 -13.52
C LYS A 125 12.42 0.79 -12.09
N HIS A 126 11.97 -0.26 -11.41
CA HIS A 126 12.20 -0.48 -9.97
C HIS A 126 13.68 -0.49 -9.54
N GLU A 127 14.61 -0.74 -10.46
CA GLU A 127 16.06 -0.70 -10.23
C GLU A 127 16.63 0.73 -10.05
N ASP A 128 15.98 1.76 -10.62
CA ASP A 128 16.49 3.13 -10.58
C ASP A 128 16.14 3.84 -9.26
N THR A 129 17.11 3.85 -8.35
CA THR A 129 16.97 4.47 -7.03
C THR A 129 16.80 5.99 -7.11
N SER A 130 17.46 6.63 -8.06
CA SER A 130 17.45 8.08 -8.22
C SER A 130 16.07 8.58 -8.67
N LEU A 131 15.42 7.78 -9.52
CA LEU A 131 14.07 8.06 -9.98
C LEU A 131 13.05 7.96 -8.84
N LEU A 132 13.17 6.95 -7.97
CA LEU A 132 12.30 6.81 -6.80
C LEU A 132 12.47 7.95 -5.79
N GLU A 133 13.71 8.40 -5.55
CA GLU A 133 13.98 9.55 -4.68
C GLU A 133 13.36 10.84 -5.24
N ASN A 134 13.47 11.04 -6.55
CA ASN A 134 12.84 12.17 -7.23
C ASN A 134 11.31 12.09 -7.16
N ALA A 135 10.72 10.93 -7.42
CA ALA A 135 9.27 10.71 -7.32
C ALA A 135 8.76 11.04 -5.90
N THR A 136 9.45 10.54 -4.88
CA THR A 136 9.15 10.82 -3.46
C THR A 136 9.21 12.31 -3.13
N HIS A 137 10.23 13.00 -3.63
CA HIS A 137 10.37 14.44 -3.43
C HIS A 137 9.21 15.21 -4.09
N GLN A 138 8.86 14.89 -5.33
CA GLN A 138 7.79 15.61 -6.05
C GLN A 138 6.41 15.32 -5.47
N HIS A 139 6.16 14.08 -5.04
CA HIS A 139 4.94 13.72 -4.31
C HIS A 139 4.78 14.56 -3.04
N SER A 140 5.84 14.71 -2.26
CA SER A 140 5.83 15.53 -1.03
C SER A 140 5.56 17.01 -1.30
N VAL A 141 6.07 17.53 -2.42
CA VAL A 141 5.80 18.91 -2.86
C VAL A 141 4.34 19.08 -3.28
N GLY A 142 3.78 18.11 -4.04
CA GLY A 142 2.37 18.11 -4.44
C GLY A 142 1.42 18.04 -3.26
N ALA A 143 1.70 17.16 -2.29
CA ALA A 143 0.89 16.97 -1.09
C ALA A 143 0.79 18.20 -0.17
N SER A 144 1.61 19.24 -0.40
CA SER A 144 1.56 20.50 0.37
C SER A 144 0.29 21.33 0.06
N SER A 145 -0.50 20.98 -0.96
CA SER A 145 -1.80 21.60 -1.27
C SER A 145 -2.86 21.33 -0.20
N GLY A 146 -2.74 20.22 0.54
CA GLY A 146 -3.63 19.83 1.64
C GLY A 146 -4.97 19.23 1.19
N GLU A 147 -5.35 19.35 -0.09
CA GLU A 147 -6.55 18.74 -0.65
C GLU A 147 -6.23 17.36 -1.23
N PRO A 148 -7.07 16.33 -0.98
CA PRO A 148 -6.88 15.03 -1.58
C PRO A 148 -7.26 15.08 -3.08
N SER A 149 -6.40 14.52 -3.93
CA SER A 149 -6.68 14.31 -5.34
C SER A 149 -6.42 12.86 -5.73
N LEU A 150 -6.98 12.45 -6.86
CA LEU A 150 -6.81 11.08 -7.36
C LEU A 150 -5.37 10.84 -7.81
N GLU A 151 -4.71 11.87 -8.35
CA GLU A 151 -3.31 11.86 -8.76
C GLU A 151 -2.39 11.70 -7.56
N ALA A 152 -2.63 12.43 -6.47
CA ALA A 152 -1.87 12.29 -5.25
C ALA A 152 -2.08 10.90 -4.62
N LEU A 153 -3.31 10.37 -4.61
CA LEU A 153 -3.62 9.02 -4.16
C LEU A 153 -2.87 7.95 -4.97
N LEU A 154 -2.96 8.00 -6.30
CA LEU A 154 -2.29 7.03 -7.16
C LEU A 154 -0.77 7.15 -7.03
N SER A 155 -0.24 8.36 -6.86
CA SER A 155 1.18 8.59 -6.60
C SER A 155 1.61 7.90 -5.31
N SER A 156 0.85 8.07 -4.22
CA SER A 156 1.06 7.35 -2.96
C SER A 156 1.02 5.84 -3.13
N TYR A 157 0.02 5.30 -3.84
CA TYR A 157 -0.07 3.87 -4.12
C TYR A 157 1.19 3.33 -4.81
N PHE A 158 1.61 3.94 -5.93
CA PHE A 158 2.79 3.47 -6.67
C PHE A 158 4.09 3.63 -5.89
N LEU A 159 4.25 4.68 -5.09
CA LEU A 159 5.41 4.81 -4.19
C LEU A 159 5.43 3.69 -3.14
N GLY A 160 4.27 3.33 -2.59
CA GLY A 160 4.14 2.21 -1.67
C GLY A 160 4.62 0.89 -2.28
N GLU A 161 4.20 0.61 -3.51
CA GLU A 161 4.62 -0.57 -4.27
C GLU A 161 6.13 -0.55 -4.60
N CYS A 162 6.69 0.61 -4.97
CA CYS A 162 8.14 0.76 -5.17
C CYS A 162 8.94 0.42 -3.91
N TYR A 163 8.51 0.93 -2.75
CA TYR A 163 9.19 0.64 -1.48
C TYR A 163 8.99 -0.81 -1.03
N GLU A 164 7.84 -1.43 -1.34
CA GLU A 164 7.61 -2.86 -1.08
C GLU A 164 8.60 -3.72 -1.85
N LYS A 165 8.76 -3.49 -3.16
CA LYS A 165 9.72 -4.21 -4.02
C LYS A 165 11.17 -4.12 -3.52
N ARG A 166 11.51 -3.02 -2.83
CA ARG A 166 12.84 -2.79 -2.23
C ARG A 166 12.98 -3.33 -0.81
N GLY A 167 11.92 -3.87 -0.23
CA GLY A 167 11.90 -4.37 1.14
C GLY A 167 11.82 -3.30 2.23
N ASP A 168 11.58 -2.02 1.89
CA ASP A 168 11.37 -0.94 2.88
C ASP A 168 9.92 -0.96 3.36
N ASN A 169 9.63 -1.92 4.27
CA ASN A 169 8.29 -2.18 4.76
C ASN A 169 7.65 -0.97 5.46
N ASN A 170 8.45 -0.11 6.10
CA ASN A 170 7.93 1.05 6.83
C ASN A 170 7.46 2.13 5.88
N LYS A 171 8.25 2.47 4.85
CA LYS A 171 7.81 3.43 3.84
C LYS A 171 6.67 2.88 3.00
N SER A 172 6.76 1.61 2.59
CA SER A 172 5.68 0.95 1.87
C SER A 172 4.34 1.08 2.62
N TRP A 173 4.34 0.75 3.92
CA TRP A 173 3.17 0.90 4.77
C TRP A 173 2.69 2.36 4.90
N TRP A 174 3.61 3.30 5.09
CA TRP A 174 3.27 4.73 5.20
C TRP A 174 2.55 5.24 3.95
N TYR A 175 3.06 4.92 2.77
CA TYR A 175 2.47 5.32 1.49
C TYR A 175 1.14 4.63 1.21
N LEU A 176 1.02 3.35 1.55
CA LEU A 176 -0.27 2.64 1.47
C LEU A 176 -1.31 3.31 2.35
N HIS A 177 -0.97 3.61 3.61
CA HIS A 177 -1.88 4.28 4.55
C HIS A 177 -2.23 5.72 4.11
N GLN A 178 -1.28 6.43 3.49
CA GLN A 178 -1.56 7.73 2.88
C GLN A 178 -2.61 7.60 1.76
N ALA A 179 -2.46 6.59 0.89
CA ALA A 179 -3.41 6.33 -0.19
C ALA A 179 -4.80 5.93 0.34
N THR A 180 -4.88 5.08 1.38
CA THR A 180 -6.16 4.70 1.98
C THR A 180 -6.87 5.89 2.61
N ALA A 181 -6.14 6.76 3.32
CA ALA A 181 -6.70 7.98 3.89
C ALA A 181 -7.24 8.93 2.81
N GLN A 182 -6.50 9.13 1.72
CA GLN A 182 -6.94 9.93 0.59
C GLN A 182 -8.20 9.35 -0.08
N ALA A 183 -8.26 8.02 -0.23
CA ALA A 183 -9.43 7.35 -0.80
C ALA A 183 -10.70 7.59 0.03
N GLN A 184 -10.58 7.56 1.37
CA GLN A 184 -11.68 7.85 2.28
C GLN A 184 -12.11 9.32 2.24
N LEU A 185 -11.16 10.25 2.18
CA LEU A 185 -11.45 11.68 2.06
C LEU A 185 -12.17 12.01 0.75
N LEU A 186 -11.82 11.32 -0.34
CA LEU A 186 -12.50 11.40 -1.64
C LEU A 186 -13.84 10.65 -1.68
N GLN A 187 -14.18 9.87 -0.64
CA GLN A 187 -15.38 9.03 -0.56
C GLN A 187 -15.52 8.02 -1.73
N LEU A 188 -14.39 7.50 -2.22
CA LEU A 188 -14.36 6.61 -3.39
C LEU A 188 -15.20 5.33 -3.21
N GLN A 189 -15.46 4.91 -1.96
CA GLN A 189 -16.31 3.76 -1.65
C GLN A 189 -17.78 3.96 -2.05
N HIS A 190 -18.25 5.20 -2.20
CA HIS A 190 -19.62 5.53 -2.60
C HIS A 190 -19.75 5.78 -4.11
N GLU A 191 -18.63 5.90 -4.81
CA GLU A 191 -18.63 6.12 -6.25
C GLU A 191 -19.04 4.86 -7.02
N LYS A 192 -19.25 5.03 -8.33
CA LYS A 192 -19.42 3.93 -9.28
C LYS A 192 -18.30 3.96 -10.31
N GLY A 193 -17.89 2.80 -10.79
CA GLY A 193 -16.85 2.71 -11.82
C GLY A 193 -15.44 2.92 -11.26
N LYS A 194 -14.70 3.88 -11.83
CA LYS A 194 -13.24 3.98 -11.69
C LYS A 194 -12.78 4.25 -10.26
N GLY A 195 -13.39 5.23 -9.57
CA GLY A 195 -13.02 5.56 -8.19
C GLY A 195 -13.29 4.40 -7.22
N ALA A 196 -14.44 3.73 -7.35
CA ALA A 196 -14.76 2.55 -6.57
C ALA A 196 -13.73 1.42 -6.79
N ASN A 197 -13.29 1.18 -8.03
CA ASN A 197 -12.27 0.16 -8.29
C ASN A 197 -10.94 0.47 -7.59
N ILE A 198 -10.52 1.74 -7.54
CA ILE A 198 -9.30 2.15 -6.83
C ILE A 198 -9.45 1.94 -5.32
N TYR A 199 -10.61 2.24 -4.73
CA TYR A 199 -10.88 1.90 -3.33
C TYR A 199 -10.74 0.39 -3.08
N TRP A 200 -11.29 -0.43 -3.98
CA TRP A 200 -11.23 -1.90 -3.88
C TRP A 200 -9.82 -2.48 -4.07
N LEU A 201 -8.99 -1.85 -4.90
CA LEU A 201 -7.56 -2.17 -5.00
C LEU A 201 -6.86 -1.98 -3.64
N LEU A 202 -7.04 -0.79 -3.05
CA LEU A 202 -6.44 -0.44 -1.77
C LEU A 202 -6.97 -1.34 -0.64
N PHE A 203 -8.26 -1.67 -0.68
CA PHE A 203 -8.91 -2.59 0.27
C PHE A 203 -8.23 -3.96 0.31
N VAL A 204 -7.92 -4.54 -0.86
CA VAL A 204 -7.24 -5.83 -0.97
C VAL A 204 -5.78 -5.71 -0.53
N LYS A 205 -5.05 -4.69 -1.03
CA LYS A 205 -3.64 -4.48 -0.70
C LYS A 205 -3.41 -4.21 0.79
N GLU A 206 -4.30 -3.46 1.45
CA GLU A 206 -4.26 -3.22 2.90
C GLU A 206 -4.35 -4.52 3.69
N ARG A 207 -5.25 -5.44 3.32
CA ARG A 207 -5.43 -6.72 4.03
C ARG A 207 -4.27 -7.68 3.81
N ILE A 208 -3.73 -7.73 2.58
CA ILE A 208 -2.51 -8.49 2.29
C ILE A 208 -1.37 -8.01 3.20
N ASN A 209 -1.17 -6.70 3.28
CA ASN A 209 -0.16 -6.10 4.14
C ASN A 209 -0.46 -6.32 5.64
N GLY A 210 -1.72 -6.18 6.04
CA GLY A 210 -2.20 -6.42 7.39
C GLY A 210 -1.81 -7.82 7.88
N ILE A 211 -2.12 -8.85 7.08
CA ILE A 211 -1.78 -10.24 7.40
C ILE A 211 -0.26 -10.43 7.41
N ARG A 212 0.45 -10.08 6.33
CA ARG A 212 1.89 -10.38 6.19
C ARG A 212 2.78 -9.63 7.18
N LYS A 213 2.36 -8.46 7.64
CA LYS A 213 3.17 -7.54 8.44
C LYS A 213 2.58 -7.24 9.83
N HIS A 214 1.52 -7.96 10.22
CA HIS A 214 0.79 -7.73 11.47
C HIS A 214 0.39 -6.26 11.67
N ARG A 215 -0.17 -5.64 10.62
CA ARG A 215 -0.63 -4.24 10.64
C ARG A 215 -2.15 -4.17 10.84
N PRO A 216 -2.68 -3.10 11.46
CA PRO A 216 -4.12 -2.90 11.54
C PRO A 216 -4.70 -2.57 10.16
N ILE A 217 -5.98 -2.86 9.96
CA ILE A 217 -6.74 -2.48 8.77
C ILE A 217 -7.63 -1.27 9.06
N THR A 218 -7.88 -0.43 8.06
CA THR A 218 -8.61 0.83 8.21
C THR A 218 -9.74 1.00 7.19
N LEU A 219 -9.76 0.21 6.11
CA LEU A 219 -10.82 0.23 5.11
C LEU A 219 -11.94 -0.76 5.43
N PHE A 220 -13.17 -0.27 5.39
CA PHE A 220 -14.39 -1.00 5.75
C PHE A 220 -15.38 -1.09 4.58
N HIS A 221 -16.42 -1.92 4.78
CA HIS A 221 -17.58 -2.14 3.92
C HIS A 221 -17.32 -2.93 2.62
N LEU A 222 -18.17 -3.93 2.39
CA LEU A 222 -18.27 -4.63 1.11
C LEU A 222 -19.45 -4.08 0.29
N PRO A 223 -19.33 -4.00 -1.05
CA PRO A 223 -20.49 -3.70 -1.89
C PRO A 223 -21.62 -4.70 -1.67
N GLN A 224 -22.87 -4.23 -1.67
CA GLN A 224 -24.04 -5.09 -1.41
C GLN A 224 -24.43 -5.97 -2.60
N SER A 225 -23.97 -5.66 -3.82
CA SER A 225 -24.34 -6.41 -5.03
C SER A 225 -23.12 -6.72 -5.88
N PHE A 226 -23.00 -7.98 -6.28
CA PHE A 226 -21.81 -8.47 -6.98
C PHE A 226 -22.17 -9.40 -8.13
N ASN A 227 -21.65 -9.09 -9.33
CA ASN A 227 -21.59 -10.02 -10.46
C ASN A 227 -20.40 -11.02 -10.29
N ALA A 228 -20.13 -11.87 -11.29
CA ALA A 228 -19.14 -12.97 -11.19
C ALA A 228 -17.75 -12.65 -11.80
N SER A 229 -17.23 -11.43 -11.64
CA SER A 229 -15.92 -11.03 -12.20
C SER A 229 -14.73 -11.37 -11.28
N PHE A 230 -13.48 -11.34 -11.81
CA PHE A 230 -12.23 -11.54 -11.06
C PHE A 230 -12.16 -10.65 -9.81
N SER A 231 -12.38 -9.34 -10.00
CA SER A 231 -12.34 -8.33 -8.94
C SER A 231 -13.28 -8.68 -7.79
N LEU A 232 -14.44 -9.27 -8.09
CA LEU A 232 -15.43 -9.60 -7.08
C LEU A 232 -15.12 -10.88 -6.32
N ARG A 233 -14.53 -11.88 -6.96
CA ARG A 233 -14.02 -13.07 -6.25
C ARG A 233 -12.91 -12.67 -5.26
N MET A 234 -11.98 -11.82 -5.70
CA MET A 234 -10.96 -11.25 -4.81
C MET A 234 -11.60 -10.49 -3.63
N LEU A 235 -12.53 -9.58 -3.91
CA LEU A 235 -13.17 -8.78 -2.86
C LEU A 235 -13.99 -9.62 -1.88
N ARG A 236 -14.66 -10.69 -2.35
CA ARG A 236 -15.37 -11.61 -1.46
C ARG A 236 -14.40 -12.29 -0.49
N MET A 237 -13.31 -12.86 -0.98
CA MET A 237 -12.32 -13.53 -0.11
C MET A 237 -11.73 -12.57 0.93
N TYR A 238 -11.26 -11.41 0.49
CA TYR A 238 -10.67 -10.41 1.40
C TYR A 238 -11.71 -9.69 2.25
N GLY A 239 -12.98 -9.69 1.84
CA GLY A 239 -14.09 -9.12 2.58
C GLY A 239 -14.32 -9.75 3.94
N HIS A 240 -14.00 -11.04 4.08
CA HIS A 240 -14.09 -11.76 5.35
C HIS A 240 -12.84 -11.64 6.22
N ILE A 241 -11.81 -10.93 5.74
CA ILE A 241 -10.68 -10.51 6.56
C ILE A 241 -11.05 -9.16 7.17
N ASP A 242 -11.76 -9.22 8.28
CA ASP A 242 -12.28 -8.06 9.01
C ASP A 242 -11.46 -7.75 10.27
N HIS A 243 -11.95 -6.81 11.07
CA HIS A 243 -11.30 -6.41 12.32
C HIS A 243 -11.26 -7.53 13.37
N ILE A 244 -12.22 -8.48 13.33
CA ILE A 244 -12.26 -9.63 14.25
C ILE A 244 -11.16 -10.61 13.86
N PHE A 245 -11.01 -10.91 12.57
CA PHE A 245 -9.88 -11.70 12.09
C PHE A 245 -8.55 -11.01 12.45
N MET A 246 -8.42 -9.72 12.16
CA MET A 246 -7.18 -8.99 12.39
C MET A 246 -6.84 -8.80 13.87
N SER A 247 -7.82 -8.65 14.76
CA SER A 247 -7.57 -8.59 16.20
C SER A 247 -7.07 -9.94 16.72
N MET A 248 -7.60 -11.04 16.19
CA MET A 248 -7.12 -12.37 16.52
C MET A 248 -5.69 -12.62 15.99
N TRP A 249 -5.43 -12.22 14.75
CA TRP A 249 -4.15 -12.37 14.05
C TRP A 249 -3.03 -11.53 14.67
N ASN A 250 -3.34 -10.31 15.12
CA ASN A 250 -2.38 -9.39 15.73
C ASN A 250 -2.24 -9.57 17.26
N HIS A 251 -2.84 -10.62 17.83
CA HIS A 251 -2.84 -10.88 19.27
C HIS A 251 -3.38 -9.71 20.13
N ALA A 252 -4.29 -8.90 19.57
CA ALA A 252 -4.82 -7.70 20.23
C ALA A 252 -5.99 -8.01 21.20
N GLU A 253 -6.76 -9.06 20.95
CA GLU A 253 -7.93 -9.44 21.77
C GLU A 253 -8.03 -10.95 22.05
N SER A 254 -8.67 -11.29 23.18
CA SER A 254 -8.79 -12.65 23.74
C SER A 254 -10.09 -13.39 23.39
N GLN A 255 -11.07 -12.74 22.74
CA GLN A 255 -12.31 -13.42 22.39
C GLN A 255 -12.03 -14.52 21.34
N SER A 256 -12.51 -15.72 21.65
CA SER A 256 -12.32 -16.95 20.88
C SER A 256 -13.50 -17.15 19.92
N GLY A 257 -13.24 -17.17 18.62
CA GLY A 257 -14.25 -17.37 17.58
C GLY A 257 -13.99 -18.62 16.74
N VAL A 258 -13.92 -19.81 17.34
CA VAL A 258 -13.69 -21.06 16.57
C VAL A 258 -14.74 -21.27 15.47
N LEU A 259 -16.02 -20.98 15.76
CA LEU A 259 -17.10 -21.05 14.77
C LEU A 259 -16.93 -20.03 13.64
N TYR A 260 -16.45 -18.82 13.98
CA TYR A 260 -16.14 -17.79 13.00
C TYR A 260 -15.02 -18.25 12.06
N LEU A 261 -13.94 -18.81 12.59
CA LEU A 261 -12.83 -19.32 11.77
C LEU A 261 -13.24 -20.54 10.93
N LEU A 262 -14.12 -21.39 11.45
CA LEU A 262 -14.69 -22.51 10.68
C LEU A 262 -15.53 -22.00 9.51
N GLN A 263 -16.41 -21.04 9.76
CA GLN A 263 -17.21 -20.42 8.71
C GLN A 263 -16.33 -19.72 7.66
N LEU A 264 -15.26 -19.04 8.10
CA LEU A 264 -14.29 -18.43 7.19
C LEU A 264 -13.62 -19.48 6.29
N GLN A 265 -13.21 -20.63 6.85
CA GLN A 265 -12.64 -21.71 6.04
C GLN A 265 -13.63 -22.25 4.99
N VAL A 266 -14.90 -22.42 5.35
CA VAL A 266 -15.95 -22.84 4.39
C VAL A 266 -16.08 -21.82 3.26
N ILE A 267 -16.18 -20.53 3.60
CA ILE A 267 -16.30 -19.46 2.60
C ILE A 267 -15.08 -19.43 1.66
N LEU A 268 -13.87 -19.62 2.19
CA LEU A 268 -12.66 -19.65 1.39
C LEU A 268 -12.58 -20.89 0.50
N CYS A 269 -12.99 -22.07 0.99
CA CYS A 269 -13.12 -23.27 0.17
C CYS A 269 -14.05 -23.06 -1.02
N ASP A 270 -15.21 -22.45 -0.78
CA ASP A 270 -16.27 -22.22 -1.76
C ASP A 270 -16.03 -20.97 -2.64
N ALA A 271 -14.93 -20.25 -2.43
CA ALA A 271 -14.62 -19.01 -3.15
C ALA A 271 -14.40 -19.24 -4.66
N LEU A 272 -13.98 -20.44 -5.04
CA LEU A 272 -13.78 -20.87 -6.43
C LEU A 272 -14.52 -22.20 -6.68
N PRO A 273 -15.09 -22.42 -7.89
CA PRO A 273 -15.70 -23.71 -8.26
C PRO A 273 -14.72 -24.89 -8.12
N SER A 274 -15.23 -26.09 -7.83
CA SER A 274 -14.40 -27.30 -7.68
C SER A 274 -13.66 -27.71 -8.97
N ASP A 275 -14.20 -27.35 -10.13
CA ASP A 275 -13.61 -27.58 -11.45
C ASP A 275 -12.78 -26.39 -11.96
N PHE A 276 -12.47 -25.42 -11.09
CA PHE A 276 -11.68 -24.24 -11.46
C PHE A 276 -10.32 -24.65 -12.04
N ARG A 277 -9.94 -24.03 -13.15
CA ARG A 277 -8.66 -24.25 -13.85
C ARG A 277 -8.08 -22.92 -14.27
N CYS A 278 -6.79 -22.75 -14.03
CA CYS A 278 -6.06 -21.55 -14.41
C CYS A 278 -5.92 -21.46 -15.93
N LYS A 279 -6.46 -20.41 -16.54
CA LYS A 279 -6.31 -20.12 -17.98
C LYS A 279 -5.49 -18.86 -18.23
N SER A 280 -5.43 -17.98 -17.23
CA SER A 280 -4.74 -16.70 -17.24
C SER A 280 -3.96 -16.47 -15.94
N LEU A 281 -3.10 -15.45 -15.91
CA LEU A 281 -2.41 -15.01 -14.70
C LEU A 281 -3.37 -14.50 -13.62
N GLN A 282 -4.55 -14.01 -14.00
CA GLN A 282 -5.61 -13.62 -13.07
C GLN A 282 -6.19 -14.85 -12.37
N ASP A 283 -6.42 -15.93 -13.10
CA ASP A 283 -6.90 -17.17 -12.49
C ASP A 283 -5.87 -17.75 -11.51
N VAL A 284 -4.58 -17.68 -11.88
CA VAL A 284 -3.46 -18.04 -11.01
C VAL A 284 -3.49 -17.20 -9.73
N ASP A 285 -3.61 -15.88 -9.84
CA ASP A 285 -3.65 -15.00 -8.68
C ASP A 285 -4.86 -15.32 -7.79
N LEU A 286 -6.06 -15.51 -8.35
CA LEU A 286 -7.24 -15.93 -7.57
C LEU A 286 -7.00 -17.20 -6.78
N HIS A 287 -6.47 -18.24 -7.44
CA HIS A 287 -6.26 -19.53 -6.82
C HIS A 287 -5.20 -19.46 -5.72
N VAL A 288 -4.08 -18.78 -5.97
CA VAL A 288 -3.04 -18.58 -4.95
C VAL A 288 -3.56 -17.76 -3.77
N ASN A 289 -4.35 -16.71 -4.00
CA ASN A 289 -4.94 -15.93 -2.91
C ASN A 289 -5.92 -16.78 -2.08
N LYS A 290 -6.75 -17.63 -2.71
CA LYS A 290 -7.61 -18.59 -2.01
C LYS A 290 -6.79 -19.50 -1.08
N CYS A 291 -5.82 -20.22 -1.65
CA CYS A 291 -4.97 -21.17 -0.91
C CYS A 291 -4.15 -20.49 0.20
N TRP A 292 -3.66 -19.28 -0.07
CA TRP A 292 -2.93 -18.49 0.90
C TRP A 292 -3.82 -18.08 2.08
N LEU A 293 -5.02 -17.56 1.84
CA LEU A 293 -5.96 -17.21 2.91
C LEU A 293 -6.42 -18.43 3.72
N GLN A 294 -6.64 -19.59 3.08
CA GLN A 294 -6.93 -20.84 3.78
C GLN A 294 -5.78 -21.24 4.71
N SER A 295 -4.54 -21.11 4.23
CA SER A 295 -3.33 -21.39 5.00
C SER A 295 -3.15 -20.40 6.16
N MET A 296 -3.34 -19.10 5.95
CA MET A 296 -3.23 -18.10 7.02
C MET A 296 -4.33 -18.28 8.08
N THR A 297 -5.55 -18.58 7.66
CA THR A 297 -6.66 -18.90 8.56
C THR A 297 -6.36 -20.17 9.37
N TRP A 298 -5.79 -21.20 8.74
CA TRP A 298 -5.38 -22.42 9.42
C TRP A 298 -4.25 -22.18 10.42
N LYS A 299 -3.23 -21.37 10.07
CA LYS A 299 -2.17 -20.95 11.01
C LYS A 299 -2.76 -20.27 12.23
N LEU A 300 -3.78 -19.43 12.04
CA LEU A 300 -4.48 -18.78 13.15
C LEU A 300 -5.22 -19.81 14.03
N CYS A 301 -5.95 -20.76 13.44
CA CYS A 301 -6.59 -21.86 14.18
C CYS A 301 -5.58 -22.67 14.99
N ARG A 302 -4.41 -22.97 14.41
CA ARG A 302 -3.31 -23.67 15.07
C ARG A 302 -2.82 -22.89 16.29
N ASN A 303 -2.47 -21.62 16.11
CA ASN A 303 -1.95 -20.76 17.18
C ASN A 303 -2.95 -20.58 18.34
N ARG A 304 -4.23 -20.83 18.08
CA ARG A 304 -5.33 -20.76 19.06
C ARG A 304 -5.77 -22.13 19.60
N ASN A 305 -5.07 -23.22 19.24
CA ASN A 305 -5.38 -24.61 19.64
C ASN A 305 -6.77 -25.10 19.22
N PHE A 306 -7.29 -24.64 18.08
CA PHE A 306 -8.59 -25.08 17.55
C PHE A 306 -8.51 -26.30 16.63
N ILE A 307 -7.30 -26.77 16.34
CA ILE A 307 -7.07 -27.95 15.50
C ILE A 307 -7.28 -29.21 16.32
N SER A 308 -7.99 -30.19 15.76
CA SER A 308 -8.21 -31.49 16.40
C SER A 308 -8.11 -32.63 15.38
N ALA A 309 -7.55 -33.76 15.78
CA ALA A 309 -7.55 -34.98 14.97
C ALA A 309 -8.95 -35.63 14.90
N THR A 310 -9.83 -35.36 15.86
CA THR A 310 -11.14 -36.00 15.99
C THR A 310 -12.27 -35.23 15.32
N THR A 311 -12.01 -34.02 14.82
CA THR A 311 -13.03 -33.21 14.14
C THR A 311 -13.41 -33.81 12.78
N LYS A 312 -14.67 -33.64 12.37
CA LYS A 312 -15.13 -34.02 11.04
C LYS A 312 -14.70 -33.01 9.98
N ASP A 313 -14.47 -31.76 10.37
CA ASP A 313 -14.13 -30.68 9.45
C ASP A 313 -12.66 -30.75 9.02
N LEU A 314 -12.42 -31.07 7.75
CA LEU A 314 -11.06 -31.20 7.20
C LEU A 314 -10.22 -29.94 7.42
N ALA A 315 -10.84 -28.75 7.29
CA ALA A 315 -10.20 -27.46 7.49
C ALA A 315 -9.69 -27.20 8.93
N MET A 316 -10.10 -28.02 9.90
CA MET A 316 -9.70 -27.97 11.31
C MET A 316 -8.82 -29.15 11.72
N ARG A 317 -8.31 -29.92 10.74
CA ARG A 317 -7.37 -31.02 10.99
C ARG A 317 -5.93 -30.58 10.76
N ILE A 318 -5.01 -31.32 11.36
CA ILE A 318 -3.58 -31.08 11.20
C ILE A 318 -3.13 -31.22 9.74
N GLY A 319 -3.70 -32.15 8.98
CA GLY A 319 -3.33 -32.40 7.58
C GLY A 319 -3.91 -31.44 6.54
N TYR A 320 -4.66 -30.41 6.93
CA TYR A 320 -5.30 -29.50 5.97
C TYR A 320 -4.30 -28.77 5.05
N PRO A 321 -3.13 -28.28 5.52
CA PRO A 321 -2.15 -27.66 4.64
C PRO A 321 -1.61 -28.58 3.54
N VAL A 322 -1.59 -29.90 3.77
CA VAL A 322 -1.24 -30.89 2.74
C VAL A 322 -2.26 -30.84 1.60
N GLN A 323 -3.56 -30.83 1.93
CA GLN A 323 -4.64 -30.74 0.94
C GLN A 323 -4.60 -29.43 0.15
N ILE A 324 -4.31 -28.31 0.81
CA ILE A 324 -4.14 -27.01 0.14
C ILE A 324 -3.00 -27.09 -0.88
N CYS A 325 -1.86 -27.68 -0.51
CA CYS A 325 -0.73 -27.84 -1.41
C CYS A 325 -1.04 -28.77 -2.58
N GLU A 326 -1.77 -29.87 -2.35
CA GLU A 326 -2.24 -30.78 -3.41
C GLU A 326 -3.14 -30.06 -4.42
N GLU A 327 -4.08 -29.22 -3.94
CA GLU A 327 -4.95 -28.39 -4.78
C GLU A 327 -4.14 -27.40 -5.65
N LEU A 328 -3.00 -26.93 -5.13
CA LEU A 328 -2.16 -25.91 -5.76
C LEU A 328 -1.22 -26.45 -6.85
N ILE A 329 -0.95 -27.77 -6.88
CA ILE A 329 -0.02 -28.41 -7.84
C ILE A 329 -0.30 -28.02 -9.30
N PRO A 330 -1.54 -28.11 -9.82
CA PRO A 330 -1.81 -27.77 -11.23
C PRO A 330 -1.52 -26.30 -11.55
N THR A 331 -1.69 -25.41 -10.57
CA THR A 331 -1.39 -23.98 -10.73
C THR A 331 0.11 -23.74 -10.83
N ILE A 332 0.90 -24.42 -9.99
CA ILE A 332 2.37 -24.32 -10.02
C ILE A 332 2.91 -24.83 -11.36
N GLN A 333 2.37 -25.94 -11.86
CA GLN A 333 2.72 -26.48 -13.19
C GLN A 333 2.41 -25.47 -14.30
N PHE A 334 1.21 -24.88 -14.29
CA PHE A 334 0.83 -23.85 -15.25
C PHE A 334 1.76 -22.62 -15.23
N ILE A 335 2.17 -22.17 -14.03
CA ILE A 335 3.12 -21.05 -13.88
C ILE A 335 4.46 -21.41 -14.52
N SER A 336 4.98 -22.60 -14.22
CA SER A 336 6.27 -23.09 -14.71
C SER A 336 6.33 -23.20 -16.23
N GLU A 337 5.21 -23.54 -16.87
CA GLU A 337 5.14 -23.73 -18.32
C GLU A 337 5.02 -22.41 -19.11
N LYS A 338 4.31 -21.42 -18.56
CA LYS A 338 3.94 -20.20 -19.32
C LYS A 338 4.76 -18.96 -19.06
N ASN A 339 5.55 -18.86 -17.98
CA ASN A 339 6.03 -17.55 -17.52
C ASN A 339 7.56 -17.48 -17.37
N LYS A 340 8.26 -17.02 -18.40
CA LYS A 340 9.67 -16.63 -18.30
C LYS A 340 9.88 -15.13 -18.01
N ASP A 341 8.90 -14.27 -18.31
CA ASP A 341 9.10 -12.81 -18.36
C ASP A 341 8.13 -11.97 -17.50
N THR A 342 7.29 -12.58 -16.64
CA THR A 342 6.37 -11.83 -15.77
C THR A 342 6.94 -11.70 -14.35
N GLU A 343 6.91 -10.49 -13.79
CA GLU A 343 7.34 -10.19 -12.43
C GLU A 343 6.30 -10.72 -11.41
N ILE A 344 6.43 -11.99 -11.04
CA ILE A 344 5.47 -12.73 -10.19
C ILE A 344 5.82 -12.59 -8.68
N SER A 345 6.54 -11.52 -8.29
CA SER A 345 7.14 -11.37 -6.94
C SER A 345 6.12 -11.53 -5.79
N ASP A 346 4.97 -10.87 -5.89
CA ASP A 346 3.91 -10.94 -4.86
C ASP A 346 3.29 -12.34 -4.75
N LEU A 347 3.20 -13.07 -5.86
CA LEU A 347 2.70 -14.45 -5.87
C LEU A 347 3.73 -15.39 -5.22
N ILE A 348 5.02 -15.24 -5.55
CA ILE A 348 6.10 -16.04 -4.97
C ILE A 348 6.08 -15.91 -3.46
N ALA A 349 5.93 -14.69 -2.94
CA ALA A 349 5.82 -14.47 -1.50
C ALA A 349 4.67 -15.26 -0.86
N LYS A 350 3.48 -15.27 -1.48
CA LYS A 350 2.33 -16.07 -0.98
C LYS A 350 2.57 -17.56 -1.09
N LEU A 351 3.17 -18.03 -2.19
CA LEU A 351 3.53 -19.45 -2.37
C LEU A 351 4.52 -19.91 -1.30
N LEU A 352 5.51 -19.07 -0.95
CA LEU A 352 6.44 -19.35 0.14
C LEU A 352 5.73 -19.41 1.50
N ASP A 353 4.77 -18.52 1.77
CA ASP A 353 3.98 -18.57 3.01
C ASP A 353 3.15 -19.85 3.14
N ILE A 354 2.57 -20.34 2.03
CA ILE A 354 1.84 -21.62 1.94
C ILE A 354 2.80 -22.78 2.17
N TYR A 355 3.92 -22.80 1.46
CA TYR A 355 4.94 -23.84 1.59
C TYR A 355 5.50 -23.91 3.01
N GLN A 356 5.74 -22.77 3.67
CA GLN A 356 6.14 -22.74 5.06
C GLN A 356 5.06 -23.37 5.98
N CYS A 357 3.78 -23.14 5.67
CA CYS A 357 2.68 -23.78 6.40
C CYS A 357 2.72 -25.31 6.29
N LEU A 358 3.08 -25.83 5.12
CA LEU A 358 3.27 -27.26 4.88
C LEU A 358 4.45 -27.81 5.69
N ILE A 359 5.62 -27.16 5.65
CA ILE A 359 6.80 -27.57 6.43
C ILE A 359 6.45 -27.66 7.92
N ASP A 360 5.80 -26.62 8.44
CA ASP A 360 5.42 -26.58 9.84
C ASP A 360 4.48 -27.74 10.21
N THR A 361 3.62 -28.16 9.28
CA THR A 361 2.68 -29.28 9.45
C THR A 361 3.39 -30.61 9.47
N LEU A 362 4.27 -30.86 8.50
CA LEU A 362 5.05 -32.11 8.44
C LEU A 362 5.92 -32.29 9.69
N SER A 363 6.52 -31.20 10.15
CA SER A 363 7.32 -31.18 11.39
C SER A 363 6.50 -31.55 12.64
N MET A 364 5.18 -31.35 12.63
CA MET A 364 4.29 -31.73 13.74
C MET A 364 3.76 -33.17 13.62
N ILE A 365 3.82 -33.78 12.43
CA ILE A 365 3.38 -35.16 12.21
C ILE A 365 4.53 -36.12 12.51
N ASP A 366 5.76 -35.72 12.19
CA ASP A 366 6.97 -36.53 12.36
C ASP A 366 7.55 -36.50 13.79
N GLY A 367 7.13 -35.53 14.62
CA GLY A 367 7.55 -35.38 16.02
C GLY A 367 6.45 -35.77 16.99
#